data_AF-A0A6C0JT77-F1
#
_entry.id   AF-A0A6C0JT77-F1
#
_cell.length_a   1.000
_cell.length_b   1.000
_cell.length_c   1.000
_cell.angle_alpha   90.00
_cell.angle_beta   90.00
_cell.angle_gamma   90.00
#
_symmetry.space_group_name_H-M   'P 1'
#
loop_
_entity.id
_entity.type
_entity.pdbx_description
1 polymer ?
#
loop_
_entity_poly.entity_id
_entity_poly.type
_entity_poly.pdbx_seq_one_letter_code
_entity_poly.pdbx_strand_id
1 'polypeptide(L)'
;MKRQESILVLILVFAILTFVVVYTGTQQNTQPQPQPVQIINPVPPPQPQKNGQDRPDTRLNPEFRGPPLKYYKPGATQQMGLLIDPTTNETLPLFGKEVYGRRDQYNYYTTLSDAHNLFPVPLSHNNRDCMDTQVGCQELYGGEMVSVVGRNNDFETKMYKTENFF
;
A
#
# COMPACT_ATOMS: atom_id res chain seq x y z
N MET A 1 -46.61 43.16 44.37
CA MET A 1 -46.20 43.51 43.00
C MET A 1 -44.80 42.99 42.63
N LYS A 2 -43.72 43.34 43.34
CA LYS A 2 -42.34 42.90 43.00
C LYS A 2 -42.14 41.38 42.77
N ARG A 3 -42.84 40.53 43.54
CA ARG A 3 -42.71 39.06 43.44
C ARG A 3 -43.42 38.47 42.21
N GLN A 4 -44.46 39.13 41.68
CA GLN A 4 -45.13 38.67 40.45
C GLN A 4 -44.33 39.07 39.21
N GLU A 5 -43.72 40.25 39.21
CA GLU A 5 -42.87 40.67 38.09
C GLU A 5 -41.58 39.84 37.99
N SER A 6 -40.98 39.47 39.12
CA SER A 6 -39.82 38.57 39.09
C SER A 6 -40.17 37.16 38.61
N ILE A 7 -41.37 36.64 38.91
CA ILE A 7 -41.85 35.35 38.39
C ILE A 7 -42.14 35.45 36.88
N LEU A 8 -42.75 36.53 36.40
CA LEU A 8 -43.00 36.77 34.97
C LEU A 8 -41.70 36.87 34.16
N VAL A 9 -40.69 37.56 34.69
CA VAL A 9 -39.36 37.64 34.07
C VAL A 9 -38.69 36.26 34.01
N LEU A 10 -38.81 35.45 35.06
CA LEU A 10 -38.24 34.10 35.08
C LEU A 10 -38.90 33.17 34.06
N ILE A 11 -40.22 33.26 33.89
CA ILE A 11 -40.97 32.51 32.87
C ILE A 11 -40.56 32.95 31.46
N LEU A 12 -40.41 34.25 31.22
CA LEU A 12 -39.94 34.78 29.93
C LEU A 12 -38.52 34.31 29.58
N VAL A 13 -37.60 34.36 30.54
CA VAL A 13 -36.22 33.87 30.34
C VAL A 13 -36.22 32.37 30.03
N PHE A 14 -37.03 31.57 30.73
CA PHE A 14 -37.12 30.14 30.47
C PHE A 14 -37.72 29.83 29.09
N ALA A 15 -38.75 30.58 28.67
CA ALA A 15 -39.35 30.44 27.35
C ALA A 15 -38.38 30.83 26.21
N ILE A 16 -37.55 31.86 26.41
CA ILE A 16 -36.50 32.24 25.46
C ILE A 16 -35.44 31.14 25.40
N LEU A 17 -35.04 30.59 26.55
CA LEU A 17 -33.99 29.57 26.62
C LEU A 17 -34.45 28.25 25.96
N THR A 18 -35.71 27.83 26.16
CA THR A 18 -36.27 26.67 25.46
C THR A 18 -36.40 26.92 23.96
N PHE A 19 -36.81 28.13 23.54
CA PHE A 19 -36.87 28.50 22.12
C PHE A 19 -35.50 28.43 21.46
N VAL A 20 -34.44 28.94 22.12
CA VAL A 20 -33.07 28.88 21.61
C VAL A 20 -32.58 27.43 21.46
N VAL A 21 -32.86 26.56 22.45
CA VAL A 21 -32.48 25.14 22.39
C VAL A 21 -33.20 24.40 21.26
N VAL A 22 -34.49 24.68 21.04
CA VAL A 22 -35.24 24.09 19.92
C VAL A 22 -34.71 24.62 18.58
N TYR A 23 -34.43 25.92 18.49
CA TYR A 23 -33.90 26.53 17.28
C TYR A 23 -32.52 25.95 16.91
N THR A 24 -31.60 25.81 17.86
CA THR A 24 -30.28 25.21 17.58
C THR A 24 -30.36 23.70 17.31
N GLY A 25 -31.28 22.98 17.96
CA GLY A 25 -31.51 21.56 17.70
C GLY A 25 -32.08 21.27 16.30
N THR A 26 -32.93 22.16 15.78
CA THR A 26 -33.45 22.02 14.40
C THR A 26 -32.40 22.30 13.33
N GLN A 27 -31.38 23.11 13.61
CA GLN A 27 -30.33 23.47 12.65
C GLN A 27 -29.23 22.40 12.50
N GLN A 28 -29.12 21.44 13.41
CA GLN A 28 -28.09 20.39 13.34
C GLN A 28 -28.40 19.25 12.37
N ASN A 29 -29.62 19.20 11.81
CA ASN A 29 -30.10 18.05 11.04
C ASN A 29 -29.97 18.18 9.52
N THR A 30 -29.25 19.20 9.02
CA THR A 30 -28.96 19.34 7.60
C THR A 30 -27.48 19.07 7.33
N GLN A 31 -27.02 17.86 7.63
CA GLN A 31 -25.92 17.30 6.86
C GLN A 31 -26.52 16.77 5.56
N PRO A 32 -26.19 17.35 4.39
CA PRO A 32 -26.49 16.71 3.13
C PRO A 32 -25.86 15.32 3.18
N GLN A 33 -26.68 14.26 3.08
CA GLN A 33 -26.12 12.93 2.88
C GLN A 33 -25.19 12.99 1.67
N PRO A 34 -23.93 12.51 1.78
CA PRO A 34 -23.06 12.46 0.62
C PRO A 34 -23.71 11.50 -0.37
N GLN A 35 -24.37 12.05 -1.38
CA GLN A 35 -24.80 11.26 -2.52
C GLN A 35 -23.54 10.64 -3.12
N PRO A 36 -23.53 9.34 -3.44
CA PRO A 36 -22.39 8.74 -4.11
C PRO A 36 -22.20 9.50 -5.42
N VAL A 37 -21.12 10.27 -5.50
CA VAL A 37 -20.68 10.87 -6.75
C VAL A 37 -20.43 9.70 -7.68
N GLN A 38 -21.30 9.54 -8.69
CA GLN A 38 -21.07 8.63 -9.80
C GLN A 38 -19.86 9.20 -10.53
N ILE A 39 -18.67 8.72 -10.17
CA ILE A 39 -17.46 9.00 -10.92
C ILE A 39 -17.70 8.32 -12.26
N ILE A 40 -18.13 9.09 -13.26
CA ILE A 40 -18.04 8.67 -14.66
C ILE A 40 -16.54 8.63 -14.91
N ASN A 41 -15.92 7.49 -14.62
CA ASN A 41 -14.58 7.21 -15.09
C ASN A 41 -14.66 7.40 -16.60
N PRO A 42 -13.95 8.38 -17.18
CA PRO A 42 -13.83 8.46 -18.61
C PRO A 42 -13.36 7.08 -19.04
N VAL A 43 -14.21 6.36 -19.78
CA VAL A 43 -13.79 5.11 -20.38
C VAL A 43 -12.53 5.49 -21.15
N PRO A 44 -11.35 4.95 -20.78
CA PRO A 44 -10.14 5.28 -21.51
C PRO A 44 -10.47 5.01 -22.98
N PRO A 45 -10.12 5.94 -23.90
CA PRO A 45 -10.38 5.72 -25.32
C PRO A 45 -9.88 4.31 -25.60
N PRO A 46 -10.68 3.47 -26.32
CA PRO A 46 -10.29 2.10 -26.56
C PRO A 46 -8.85 2.16 -27.02
N GLN A 47 -7.94 1.64 -26.18
CA GLN A 47 -6.55 1.52 -26.58
C GLN A 47 -6.67 0.85 -27.93
N PRO A 48 -6.01 1.37 -28.99
CA PRO A 48 -6.08 0.72 -30.28
C PRO A 48 -5.78 -0.73 -29.96
N GLN A 49 -6.82 -1.58 -30.08
CA GLN A 49 -6.58 -3.00 -30.08
C GLN A 49 -5.54 -3.07 -31.17
N LYS A 50 -4.33 -3.48 -30.81
CA LYS A 50 -3.41 -3.92 -31.84
C LYS A 50 -4.20 -5.02 -32.51
N ASN A 51 -4.94 -4.63 -33.55
CA ASN A 51 -5.62 -5.55 -34.42
C ASN A 51 -4.51 -6.53 -34.71
N GLY A 52 -4.71 -7.78 -34.31
CA GLY A 52 -3.70 -8.83 -34.43
C GLY A 52 -3.40 -9.16 -35.90
N GLN A 53 -3.59 -8.20 -36.80
CA GLN A 53 -3.58 -8.27 -38.24
C GLN A 53 -2.50 -7.38 -38.88
N ASP A 54 -1.61 -6.79 -38.07
CA ASP A 54 -0.27 -6.39 -38.55
C ASP A 54 0.81 -7.27 -37.91
N ARG A 55 0.54 -8.57 -37.78
CA ARG A 55 1.63 -9.54 -37.80
C ARG A 55 1.96 -9.75 -39.28
N PRO A 56 3.18 -9.42 -39.75
CA PRO A 56 3.66 -10.00 -41.00
C PRO A 56 3.41 -11.49 -40.86
N ASP A 57 2.71 -12.07 -41.85
CA ASP A 57 2.40 -13.50 -41.95
C ASP A 57 3.73 -14.25 -42.04
N THR A 58 4.37 -14.32 -40.89
CA THR A 58 5.60 -15.03 -40.68
C THR A 58 5.07 -16.44 -40.62
N ARG A 59 5.21 -17.15 -41.73
CA ARG A 59 5.23 -18.60 -41.76
C ARG A 59 6.29 -19.05 -40.77
N LEU A 60 5.93 -19.04 -39.50
CA LEU A 60 6.74 -19.43 -38.37
C LEU A 60 6.97 -20.90 -38.62
N ASN A 61 8.21 -21.24 -38.96
CA ASN A 61 8.67 -22.60 -38.88
C ASN A 61 8.15 -23.18 -37.55
N PRO A 62 7.45 -24.33 -37.53
CA PRO A 62 6.86 -24.89 -36.31
C PRO A 62 7.89 -25.09 -35.17
N GLU A 63 9.18 -25.06 -35.51
CA GLU A 63 10.31 -25.21 -34.60
C GLU A 63 10.72 -23.94 -33.86
N PHE A 64 10.26 -22.74 -34.26
CA PHE A 64 10.57 -21.53 -33.51
C PHE A 64 9.61 -21.38 -32.33
N ARG A 65 9.80 -22.24 -31.33
CA ARG A 65 9.29 -21.97 -29.98
C ARG A 65 10.01 -20.71 -29.51
N GLY A 66 9.27 -19.66 -29.18
CA GLY A 66 9.84 -18.53 -28.47
C GLY A 66 10.62 -19.04 -27.25
N PRO A 67 11.70 -18.36 -26.84
CA PRO A 67 12.43 -18.77 -25.66
C PRO A 67 11.43 -18.89 -24.51
N PRO A 68 11.50 -19.96 -23.69
CA PRO A 68 10.61 -20.10 -22.55
C PRO A 68 10.72 -18.84 -21.69
N LEU A 69 9.65 -18.05 -21.66
CA LEU A 69 9.58 -16.86 -20.84
C LEU A 69 9.57 -17.33 -19.39
N LYS A 70 10.57 -16.90 -18.64
CA LYS A 70 10.72 -17.20 -17.23
C LYS A 70 9.62 -16.45 -16.45
N TYR A 71 8.46 -17.06 -16.28
CA TYR A 71 7.37 -16.50 -15.46
C TYR A 71 7.60 -16.66 -13.95
N TYR A 72 8.72 -17.29 -13.55
CA TYR A 72 9.01 -17.61 -12.17
C TYR A 72 9.65 -16.45 -11.39
N LYS A 73 9.64 -15.20 -11.85
CA LYS A 73 10.19 -14.06 -11.09
C LYS A 73 9.23 -12.86 -11.04
N PRO A 74 9.20 -12.11 -9.93
CA PRO A 74 8.42 -10.87 -9.80
C PRO A 74 8.84 -9.83 -10.85
N GLY A 75 7.97 -9.56 -11.84
CA GLY A 75 8.11 -8.37 -12.69
C GLY A 75 7.68 -7.07 -11.98
N ALA A 76 6.86 -7.19 -10.94
CA ALA A 76 6.40 -6.09 -10.09
C ALA A 76 6.75 -6.39 -8.63
N THR A 77 6.74 -5.37 -7.78
CA THR A 77 6.98 -5.60 -6.37
C THR A 77 5.86 -6.43 -5.75
N GLN A 78 6.25 -7.45 -4.99
CA GLN A 78 5.35 -8.24 -4.19
C GLN A 78 5.98 -8.60 -2.85
N GLN A 79 5.14 -9.02 -1.90
CA GLN A 79 5.61 -9.51 -0.62
C GLN A 79 6.17 -10.92 -0.79
N MET A 80 7.45 -11.11 -0.49
CA MET A 80 8.16 -12.38 -0.65
C MET A 80 8.35 -13.11 0.68
N GLY A 81 8.19 -12.41 1.80
CA GLY A 81 8.35 -13.02 3.12
C GLY A 81 8.13 -12.05 4.28
N LEU A 82 8.77 -12.39 5.39
CA LEU A 82 8.79 -11.64 6.64
C LEU A 82 10.24 -11.49 7.12
N LEU A 83 10.51 -10.40 7.81
CA LEU A 83 11.72 -10.13 8.56
C LEU A 83 11.39 -10.26 10.03
N ILE A 84 12.13 -11.07 10.77
CA ILE A 84 11.88 -11.35 12.19
C ILE A 84 13.11 -10.93 12.98
N ASP A 85 12.94 -10.03 13.94
CA ASP A 85 14.00 -9.69 14.89
C ASP A 85 14.14 -10.84 15.91
N PRO A 86 15.31 -11.51 16.01
CA PRO A 86 15.50 -12.63 16.94
C PRO A 86 15.49 -12.20 18.41
N THR A 87 15.70 -10.92 18.71
CA THR A 87 15.78 -10.37 20.08
C THR A 87 14.44 -9.81 20.53
N THR A 88 13.81 -8.98 19.69
CA THR A 88 12.56 -8.27 20.04
C THR A 88 11.31 -8.98 19.56
N ASN A 89 11.46 -9.97 18.66
CA ASN A 89 10.36 -10.65 17.97
C ASN A 89 9.48 -9.69 17.15
N GLU A 90 9.98 -8.50 16.80
CA GLU A 90 9.36 -7.58 15.85
C GLU A 90 9.31 -8.25 14.48
N THR A 91 8.16 -8.15 13.80
CA THR A 91 7.97 -8.71 12.46
C THR A 91 7.67 -7.59 11.47
N LEU A 92 8.47 -7.52 10.41
CA LEU A 92 8.30 -6.57 9.31
C LEU A 92 8.03 -7.34 7.99
N PRO A 93 7.22 -6.81 7.07
CA PRO A 93 7.01 -7.45 5.77
C PRO A 93 8.24 -7.31 4.86
N LEU A 94 8.64 -8.38 4.18
CA LEU A 94 9.69 -8.34 3.17
C LEU A 94 9.07 -8.23 1.77
N PHE A 95 9.32 -7.10 1.10
CA PHE A 95 8.95 -6.88 -0.29
C PHE A 95 10.16 -7.05 -1.21
N GLY A 96 9.92 -7.58 -2.40
CA GLY A 96 10.97 -7.70 -3.40
C GLY A 96 10.47 -7.63 -4.84
N LYS A 97 11.38 -7.24 -5.73
CA LYS A 97 11.23 -7.29 -7.20
C LYS A 97 12.55 -7.63 -7.87
N GLU A 98 12.54 -8.21 -9.06
CA GLU A 98 13.77 -8.45 -9.83
C GLU A 98 14.45 -7.11 -10.21
N VAL A 99 15.79 -7.10 -10.23
CA VAL A 99 16.58 -5.99 -10.78
C VAL A 99 16.52 -6.05 -12.31
N TYR A 100 16.28 -4.90 -12.94
CA TYR A 100 16.18 -4.85 -14.40
C TYR A 100 17.48 -5.33 -15.07
N GLY A 101 17.35 -6.31 -15.97
CA GLY A 101 18.47 -6.86 -16.72
C GLY A 101 19.38 -7.82 -15.94
N ARG A 102 19.02 -8.18 -14.70
CA ARG A 102 19.81 -9.09 -13.87
C ARG A 102 18.96 -10.17 -13.23
N ARG A 103 19.21 -11.42 -13.64
CA ARG A 103 18.43 -12.59 -13.23
C ARG A 103 18.54 -12.91 -11.74
N ASP A 104 19.72 -12.77 -11.17
CA ASP A 104 20.04 -13.32 -9.84
C ASP A 104 20.06 -12.22 -8.76
N GLN A 105 19.54 -11.03 -9.09
CA GLN A 105 19.54 -9.87 -8.22
C GLN A 105 18.13 -9.31 -8.06
N TYR A 106 17.82 -8.92 -6.83
CA TYR A 106 16.54 -8.44 -6.40
C TYR A 106 16.69 -7.12 -5.66
N ASN A 107 15.69 -6.26 -5.86
CA ASN A 107 15.51 -5.11 -5.00
C ASN A 107 14.65 -5.50 -3.81
N TYR A 108 15.17 -5.38 -2.59
CA TYR A 108 14.43 -5.67 -1.37
C TYR A 108 14.19 -4.41 -0.55
N TYR A 109 12.98 -4.30 -0.02
CA TYR A 109 12.62 -3.25 0.93
C TYR A 109 11.57 -3.76 1.90
N THR A 110 11.41 -3.06 3.01
CA THR A 110 10.35 -3.29 3.98
C THR A 110 9.51 -2.04 4.16
N THR A 111 8.38 -2.17 4.85
CA THR A 111 7.58 -1.03 5.30
C THR A 111 7.58 -1.02 6.82
N LEU A 112 7.91 0.14 7.38
CA LEU A 112 7.89 0.39 8.81
C LEU A 112 6.44 0.44 9.32
N SER A 113 6.10 -0.40 10.30
CA SER A 113 4.74 -0.52 10.87
C SER A 113 4.43 0.54 11.93
N ASP A 114 5.45 1.18 12.50
CA ASP A 114 5.38 2.25 13.50
C ASP A 114 5.06 3.62 12.89
N ALA A 115 5.28 3.79 11.60
CA ALA A 115 4.97 5.03 10.89
C ALA A 115 3.50 5.07 10.45
N HIS A 116 2.85 6.23 10.66
CA HIS A 116 1.49 6.48 10.14
C HIS A 116 1.43 6.53 8.60
N ASN A 117 2.59 6.54 7.95
CA ASN A 117 2.76 6.50 6.51
C ASN A 117 3.66 5.32 6.14
N LEU A 118 3.15 4.42 5.30
CA LEU A 118 3.93 3.29 4.79
C LEU A 118 4.89 3.76 3.71
N PHE A 119 6.15 4.00 4.09
CA PHE A 119 7.23 4.28 3.15
C PHE A 119 8.11 3.03 2.93
N PRO A 120 8.63 2.82 1.71
CA PRO A 120 9.59 1.76 1.46
C PRO A 120 10.92 2.12 2.12
N VAL A 121 11.44 1.19 2.91
CA VAL A 121 12.73 1.32 3.60
C VAL A 121 13.70 0.29 3.04
N PRO A 122 14.89 0.72 2.57
CA PRO A 122 15.88 -0.17 2.00
C PRO A 122 16.43 -1.14 3.04
N LEU A 123 16.77 -2.33 2.58
CA LEU A 123 17.50 -3.33 3.34
C LEU A 123 18.97 -3.32 2.94
N SER A 124 19.82 -3.77 3.85
CA SER A 124 21.22 -4.05 3.56
C SER A 124 21.54 -5.52 3.85
N HIS A 125 22.16 -6.18 2.89
CA HIS A 125 22.61 -7.57 2.99
C HIS A 125 24.05 -7.67 2.49
N ASN A 126 24.96 -8.25 3.28
CA ASN A 126 26.40 -8.35 2.96
C ASN A 126 27.04 -7.01 2.58
N ASN A 127 26.74 -5.95 3.34
CA ASN A 127 27.22 -4.57 3.12
C ASN A 127 26.82 -3.96 1.77
N ARG A 128 25.70 -4.40 1.18
CA ARG A 128 25.14 -3.83 -0.05
C ARG A 128 23.75 -3.29 0.19
N ASP A 129 23.44 -2.18 -0.45
CA ASP A 129 22.09 -1.62 -0.48
C ASP A 129 21.22 -2.44 -1.44
N CYS A 130 20.21 -3.11 -0.88
CA CYS A 130 19.29 -3.92 -1.64
C CYS A 130 18.25 -3.10 -2.42
N MET A 131 18.21 -1.77 -2.32
CA MET A 131 17.31 -0.93 -3.13
C MET A 131 18.03 -0.29 -4.33
N ASP A 132 19.33 -0.54 -4.48
CA ASP A 132 20.12 -0.04 -5.62
C ASP A 132 19.66 -0.69 -6.93
N THR A 133 19.16 0.14 -7.85
CA THR A 133 18.68 -0.28 -9.16
C THR A 133 19.73 -0.92 -10.07
N GLN A 134 21.03 -0.73 -9.83
CA GLN A 134 22.10 -1.29 -10.66
C GLN A 134 22.63 -2.63 -10.15
N VAL A 135 22.55 -2.87 -8.84
CA VAL A 135 23.20 -4.01 -8.15
C VAL A 135 22.23 -4.80 -7.27
N GLY A 136 21.31 -4.16 -6.55
CA GLY A 136 20.44 -4.82 -5.57
C GLY A 136 21.18 -5.83 -4.69
N CYS A 137 20.46 -6.87 -4.29
CA CYS A 137 20.98 -7.97 -3.49
C CYS A 137 20.75 -9.33 -4.17
N GLN A 138 21.54 -10.33 -3.77
CA GLN A 138 21.31 -11.72 -4.19
C GLN A 138 19.97 -12.23 -3.66
N GLU A 139 19.42 -13.21 -4.36
CA GLU A 139 18.20 -13.93 -3.96
C GLU A 139 18.33 -14.51 -2.56
N LEU A 140 17.35 -14.20 -1.70
CA LEU A 140 17.25 -14.71 -0.33
C LEU A 140 16.46 -16.02 -0.34
N TYR A 141 16.98 -17.05 0.32
CA TYR A 141 16.37 -18.39 0.42
C TYR A 141 15.68 -18.63 1.77
N GLY A 142 15.93 -17.77 2.77
CA GLY A 142 15.45 -17.89 4.14
C GLY A 142 16.57 -18.25 5.12
N GLY A 143 16.54 -17.62 6.31
CA GLY A 143 17.54 -17.76 7.36
C GLY A 143 18.72 -16.78 7.25
N GLU A 144 18.78 -15.95 6.21
CA GLU A 144 19.77 -14.88 6.11
C GLU A 144 19.49 -13.75 7.09
N MET A 145 20.55 -13.10 7.56
CA MET A 145 20.46 -11.90 8.41
C MET A 145 20.59 -10.65 7.55
N VAL A 146 19.62 -9.75 7.64
CA VAL A 146 19.60 -8.47 6.91
C VAL A 146 19.39 -7.31 7.86
N SER A 147 20.03 -6.17 7.57
CA SER A 147 19.85 -4.95 8.34
C SER A 147 18.85 -4.02 7.66
N VAL A 148 17.98 -3.39 8.45
CA VAL A 148 16.99 -2.43 7.97
C VAL A 148 17.49 -1.02 8.25
N VAL A 149 17.49 -0.14 7.26
CA VAL A 149 17.91 1.25 7.48
C VAL A 149 17.00 1.93 8.50
N GLY A 150 17.60 2.52 9.55
CA GLY A 150 16.86 3.15 10.65
C GLY A 150 16.48 2.19 11.79
N ARG A 151 16.92 0.93 11.74
CA ARG A 151 16.89 -0.01 12.86
C ARG A 151 18.32 -0.39 13.23
N ASN A 152 18.55 -0.63 14.52
CA ASN A 152 19.87 -1.04 15.04
C ASN A 152 20.04 -2.56 15.12
N ASN A 153 18.99 -3.32 14.81
CA ASN A 153 18.95 -4.76 14.94
C ASN A 153 18.99 -5.40 13.54
N ASP A 154 19.58 -6.59 13.48
CA ASP A 154 19.53 -7.45 12.31
C ASP A 154 18.28 -8.34 12.36
N PHE A 155 17.67 -8.56 11.22
CA PHE A 155 16.44 -9.34 11.07
C PHE A 155 16.74 -10.63 10.30
N GLU A 156 16.18 -11.73 10.78
CA GLU A 156 16.20 -13.02 10.08
C GLU A 156 15.12 -13.03 9.00
N THR A 157 15.49 -13.42 7.78
CA THR A 157 14.57 -13.48 6.64
C THR A 157 13.80 -14.79 6.62
N LYS A 158 12.47 -14.71 6.54
CA LYS A 158 11.59 -15.87 6.40
C LYS A 158 10.77 -15.76 5.12
N MET A 159 11.18 -16.53 4.11
CA MET A 159 10.54 -16.52 2.80
C MET A 159 9.23 -17.31 2.78
N TYR A 160 8.26 -16.84 1.99
CA TYR A 160 7.04 -17.57 1.73
C TYR A 160 7.29 -18.73 0.77
N LYS A 161 6.69 -19.88 1.06
CA LYS A 161 6.73 -21.04 0.17
C LYS A 161 5.78 -20.84 -1.00
N THR A 162 6.29 -20.45 -2.17
CA THR A 162 5.55 -20.43 -3.44
C THR A 162 6.40 -20.96 -4.60
N GLU A 163 5.76 -21.53 -5.62
CA GLU A 163 6.44 -22.01 -6.84
C GLU A 163 7.10 -20.88 -7.66
N ASN A 164 6.79 -19.62 -7.32
CA ASN A 164 7.32 -18.44 -8.01
C ASN A 164 8.61 -17.89 -7.40
N PHE A 165 9.07 -18.34 -6.23
CA PHE A 165 10.28 -17.81 -5.58
C PHE A 165 11.18 -18.95 -5.06
N PHE A 166 11.54 -19.91 -5.90
CA PHE A 166 12.63 -20.89 -5.65
C PHE A 166 13.24 -21.40 -6.96
#